data_AF-A0A0B7BWY1-F1
#
_entry.id   AF-A0A0B7BWY1-F1
#
_cell.length_a   1.000
_cell.length_b   1.000
_cell.length_c   1.000
_cell.angle_alpha   90.00
_cell.angle_beta   90.00
_cell.angle_gamma   90.00
#
_symmetry.space_group_name_H-M   'P 1'
#
loop_
_entity.id
_entity.type
_entity.pdbx_description
1 polymer ?
#
loop_
_entity_poly.entity_id
_entity_poly.type
_entity_poly.pdbx_seq_one_letter_code
_entity_poly.pdbx_strand_id
1 'polypeptide(L)'
;MQAISSITIIYVVVVLLLCHIILTEATLSKSDRGKKKKETKQIEVADRNVIDRGLVSTNPKVKDIIKEHSLHFDRDREVKNFEGETLA
;
A
#
# COMPACT_ATOMS: atom_id res chain seq x y z
N MET A 1 45.55 -33.60 8.62
CA MET A 1 44.45 -33.01 9.42
C MET A 1 44.03 -31.62 8.94
N GLN A 2 44.96 -30.70 8.61
CA GLN A 2 44.60 -29.36 8.10
C GLN A 2 43.75 -29.38 6.81
N ALA A 3 44.11 -30.20 5.82
CA ALA A 3 43.36 -30.29 4.56
C ALA A 3 41.91 -30.79 4.74
N ILE A 4 41.68 -31.73 5.66
CA ILE A 4 40.34 -32.26 5.96
C ILE A 4 39.49 -31.17 6.63
N SER A 5 40.08 -30.41 7.56
CA SER A 5 39.44 -29.26 8.18
C SER A 5 39.08 -28.18 7.16
N SER A 6 39.97 -27.89 6.20
CA SER A 6 39.70 -26.93 5.13
C SER A 6 38.55 -27.38 4.22
N ILE A 7 38.50 -28.67 3.87
CA ILE A 7 37.41 -29.24 3.04
C ILE A 7 36.08 -29.13 3.77
N THR A 8 36.03 -29.44 5.07
CA THR A 8 34.80 -29.31 5.86
C THR A 8 34.32 -27.87 5.97
N ILE A 9 35.24 -26.90 6.10
CA ILE A 9 34.89 -25.48 6.13
C ILE A 9 34.31 -25.03 4.80
N ILE A 10 34.93 -25.41 3.67
CA ILE A 10 34.44 -25.08 2.34
C ILE A 10 33.04 -25.67 2.14
N TYR A 11 32.82 -26.93 2.54
CA TYR A 11 31.51 -27.56 2.43
C TYR A 11 30.43 -26.82 3.22
N VAL A 12 30.72 -26.44 4.47
CA VAL A 12 29.79 -25.66 5.31
C VAL A 12 29.48 -24.31 4.68
N VAL A 13 30.48 -23.60 4.15
CA VAL A 13 30.27 -22.31 3.47
C VAL A 13 29.37 -22.46 2.23
N VAL A 14 29.59 -23.49 1.43
CA VAL A 14 28.76 -23.77 0.24
C VAL A 14 27.30 -24.06 0.64
N VAL A 15 27.09 -24.87 1.68
CA VAL A 15 25.74 -25.18 2.18
C VAL A 15 25.05 -23.91 2.69
N LEU A 16 25.74 -23.05 3.43
CA LEU A 16 25.19 -21.79 3.94
C LEU A 16 24.79 -20.84 2.80
N LEU A 17 25.61 -20.74 1.74
CA LEU A 17 25.30 -19.92 0.56
C LEU A 17 24.05 -20.45 -0.17
N LEU A 18 23.94 -21.77 -0.35
CA LEU A 18 22.76 -22.39 -0.98
C LEU A 18 21.48 -22.16 -0.16
N CYS A 19 21.55 -22.27 1.17
CA CYS A 19 20.43 -21.95 2.05
C CYS A 19 19.99 -20.49 1.94
N HIS A 20 20.94 -19.55 1.85
CA HIS A 20 20.63 -18.14 1.63
C HIS A 20 19.92 -17.90 0.29
N ILE A 21 20.42 -18.49 -0.80
CA ILE A 21 19.81 -18.33 -2.13
C ILE A 21 18.35 -18.83 -2.10
N ILE A 22 18.11 -20.01 -1.54
CA ILE A 22 16.76 -20.60 -1.43
C ILE A 22 15.84 -19.73 -0.55
N LEU A 23 16.34 -19.21 0.57
CA LEU A 23 15.56 -18.35 1.46
C LEU A 23 15.19 -17.01 0.80
N THR A 24 16.10 -16.43 0.03
CA THR A 24 15.86 -15.15 -0.68
C THR A 24 14.88 -15.31 -1.83
N GLU A 25 14.90 -16.43 -2.57
CA GLU A 25 13.93 -16.69 -3.64
C GLU A 25 12.52 -17.00 -3.11
N ALA A 26 12.39 -17.55 -1.90
CA ALA A 26 11.10 -17.85 -1.28
C ALA A 26 10.30 -16.60 -0.85
N THR A 27 10.98 -15.48 -0.59
CA THR A 27 10.35 -14.22 -0.11
C THR A 27 10.05 -13.23 -1.24
N LEU A 28 10.63 -13.43 -2.43
CA LEU A 28 10.41 -12.63 -3.64
C LEU A 28 9.59 -13.43 -4.67
N SER A 29 8.34 -13.77 -4.30
CA SER A 29 7.39 -14.30 -5.28
C SER A 29 7.16 -13.27 -6.40
N LYS A 30 7.75 -13.52 -7.57
CA LYS A 30 7.51 -12.72 -8.80
C LYS A 30 6.04 -12.75 -9.25
N SER A 31 5.21 -13.62 -8.66
CA SER A 31 3.79 -13.78 -8.98
C SER A 31 2.96 -12.52 -8.68
N ASP A 32 3.40 -11.69 -7.73
CA ASP A 32 2.73 -10.44 -7.39
C ASP A 32 3.13 -9.25 -8.28
N ARG A 33 4.17 -9.42 -9.12
CA ARG A 33 4.70 -8.35 -9.97
C ARG A 33 3.76 -7.95 -11.13
N GLY A 34 2.69 -8.72 -11.37
CA GLY A 34 1.70 -8.47 -12.42
C GLY A 34 0.26 -8.27 -11.93
N LYS A 35 -0.04 -8.50 -10.64
CA LYS A 35 -1.41 -8.43 -10.11
C LYS A 35 -1.63 -7.20 -9.26
N LYS A 36 -1.71 -6.08 -9.97
CA LYS A 36 -2.56 -4.90 -9.71
C LYS A 36 -1.87 -3.72 -10.39
N LYS A 37 -2.04 -3.64 -11.72
CA LYS A 37 -2.27 -2.33 -12.31
C LYS A 37 -3.53 -1.84 -11.61
N LYS A 38 -3.38 -1.14 -10.48
CA LYS A 38 -4.47 -0.34 -9.93
C LYS A 38 -4.85 0.51 -11.12
N GLU A 39 -5.99 0.22 -11.74
CA GLU A 39 -6.63 1.20 -12.59
C GLU A 39 -6.57 2.47 -11.78
N THR A 40 -5.84 3.45 -12.29
CA THR A 40 -5.97 4.82 -11.84
C THR A 40 -7.39 5.18 -12.22
N LYS A 41 -8.37 4.74 -11.39
CA LYS A 41 -9.73 5.23 -11.46
C LYS A 41 -9.54 6.72 -11.35
N GLN A 42 -9.84 7.42 -12.45
CA GLN A 42 -9.88 8.86 -12.43
C GLN A 42 -10.72 9.21 -11.19
N ILE A 43 -10.11 9.95 -10.27
CA ILE A 43 -10.77 10.35 -9.04
C ILE A 43 -11.91 11.24 -9.52
N GLU A 44 -13.13 10.69 -9.56
CA GLU A 44 -14.31 11.43 -9.96
C GLU A 44 -14.49 12.56 -8.96
N VAL A 45 -14.47 13.79 -9.45
CA VAL A 45 -14.66 14.97 -8.62
C VAL A 45 -16.16 15.16 -8.42
N ALA A 46 -16.58 15.20 -7.16
CA ALA A 46 -17.98 15.46 -6.82
C ALA A 46 -18.37 16.90 -7.20
N ASP A 47 -19.61 17.11 -7.60
CA ASP A 47 -20.13 18.45 -7.91
C ASP A 47 -20.37 19.31 -6.66
N ARG A 48 -20.55 18.69 -5.49
CA ARG A 48 -20.84 19.36 -4.21
C ARG A 48 -20.06 18.72 -3.07
N ASN A 49 -19.86 19.49 -1.99
CA ASN A 49 -19.15 19.02 -0.80
C ASN A 49 -19.96 17.92 -0.04
N VAL A 50 -19.32 17.25 0.92
CA VAL A 50 -19.94 16.14 1.68
C VAL A 50 -21.06 16.59 2.64
N ILE A 51 -21.06 17.87 3.05
CA ILE A 51 -22.07 18.47 3.93
C ILE A 51 -23.37 18.67 3.13
N ASP A 52 -23.28 19.33 1.97
CA ASP A 52 -24.40 19.62 1.05
C ASP A 52 -25.04 18.35 0.49
N ARG A 53 -24.29 17.25 0.48
CA ARG A 53 -24.75 15.92 0.06
C ARG A 53 -25.41 15.12 1.18
N GLY A 54 -25.42 15.63 2.42
CA GLY A 54 -26.00 14.94 3.57
C GLY A 54 -25.25 13.68 3.99
N LEU A 55 -23.94 13.60 3.69
CA LEU A 55 -23.11 12.44 4.04
C LEU A 55 -22.55 12.50 5.47
N VAL A 56 -22.64 13.65 6.14
CA VAL A 56 -22.25 13.82 7.54
C VAL A 56 -23.42 13.39 8.42
N SER A 57 -23.31 12.20 9.02
CA SER A 57 -24.36 11.59 9.84
C SER A 57 -23.75 10.85 11.04
N THR A 58 -24.50 10.79 12.15
CA THR A 58 -24.14 10.01 13.34
C THR A 58 -24.26 8.50 13.11
N ASN A 59 -25.08 8.08 12.15
CA ASN A 59 -25.31 6.68 11.79
C ASN A 59 -24.96 6.43 10.31
N PRO A 60 -23.66 6.36 9.97
CA PRO A 60 -23.24 6.15 8.59
C PRO A 60 -23.56 4.74 8.11
N LYS A 61 -23.98 4.59 6.85
CA LYS A 61 -24.18 3.29 6.23
C LYS A 61 -22.90 2.87 5.52
N VAL A 62 -22.49 1.61 5.72
CA VAL A 62 -21.31 1.03 5.06
C VAL A 62 -21.37 1.15 3.54
N LYS A 63 -22.55 0.98 2.95
CA LYS A 63 -22.75 1.11 1.49
C LYS A 63 -22.41 2.52 0.98
N ASP A 64 -22.76 3.54 1.75
CA ASP A 64 -22.54 4.94 1.37
C ASP A 64 -21.05 5.28 1.49
N ILE A 65 -20.36 4.75 2.50
CA ILE A 65 -18.90 4.91 2.64
C ILE A 65 -18.18 4.29 1.43
N ILE A 66 -18.48 3.03 1.11
CA ILE A 66 -17.81 2.32 0.00
C ILE A 66 -18.08 3.01 -1.34
N LYS A 67 -19.26 3.60 -1.52
CA LYS A 67 -19.62 4.30 -2.74
C LYS A 67 -18.97 5.68 -2.85
N GLU A 68 -18.95 6.44 -1.75
CA GLU A 68 -18.66 7.87 -1.79
C GLU A 68 -17.24 8.23 -1.32
N HIS A 69 -16.48 7.31 -0.71
CA HIS A 69 -15.16 7.63 -0.14
C HIS A 69 -14.14 8.14 -1.16
N SER A 70 -14.24 7.75 -2.43
CA SER A 70 -13.33 8.18 -3.49
C SER A 70 -13.79 9.45 -4.20
N LEU A 71 -15.04 9.88 -4.00
CA LEU A 71 -15.64 11.05 -4.64
C LEU A 71 -15.41 12.28 -3.78
N HIS A 72 -14.29 12.96 -4.03
CA HIS A 72 -13.92 14.17 -3.31
C HIS A 72 -14.39 15.43 -4.03
N PHE A 73 -14.76 16.46 -3.27
CA PHE A 73 -15.06 17.78 -3.81
C PHE A 73 -13.77 18.58 -3.93
N ASP A 74 -13.43 18.99 -5.16
CA ASP A 74 -12.11 19.54 -5.48
C ASP A 74 -12.14 20.91 -6.16
N ARG A 75 -13.33 21.46 -6.41
CA ARG A 75 -13.48 22.70 -7.17
C ARG A 75 -13.12 23.94 -6.36
N ASP A 76 -13.22 23.89 -5.03
CA ASP A 76 -12.98 25.02 -4.13
C ASP A 76 -11.85 24.74 -3.11
N ARG A 77 -10.69 24.23 -3.56
CA ARG A 77 -9.55 23.93 -2.66
C ARG A 77 -9.04 25.15 -1.87
N GLU A 78 -9.25 26.35 -2.40
CA GLU A 78 -8.85 27.61 -1.77
C GLU A 78 -9.83 28.04 -0.65
N VAL A 79 -11.04 27.49 -0.64
CA VAL A 79 -12.06 27.79 0.37
C VAL A 79 -11.85 26.87 1.58
N LYS A 80 -11.35 27.46 2.67
CA LYS A 80 -11.22 26.76 3.95
C LYS A 80 -12.58 26.70 4.65
N ASN A 81 -13.12 25.50 4.79
CA ASN A 81 -14.32 25.24 5.61
C ASN A 81 -14.01 25.10 7.12
N PHE A 82 -12.74 25.23 7.50
CA PHE A 82 -12.27 25.20 8.87
C PHE A 82 -11.49 26.48 9.16
N GLU A 83 -11.97 27.28 10.12
CA GLU A 83 -11.40 28.58 10.46
C GLU A 83 -10.12 28.47 11.30
N GLY A 84 -9.88 27.33 11.94
CA GLY A 84 -8.72 27.10 12.78
C GLY A 84 -7.42 26.91 11.99
N GLU A 85 -6.31 26.99 12.71
CA GLU A 85 -5.00 26.65 12.15
C GLU A 85 -4.92 25.16 11.82
N THR A 86 -4.43 24.84 10.63
CA THR A 86 -4.19 23.48 10.16
C THR A 86 -2.69 23.25 10.03
N LEU A 87 -2.20 22.10 10.49
CA LEU A 87 -0.83 21.69 10.23
C LEU A 87 -0.65 21.49 8.71
N ALA A 88 0.41 22.09 8.17
CA ALA A 88 0.79 21.97 6.76
C ALA A 88 1.52 20.65 6.49
#